data_AF-A0A1F7R408-F1
#
_entry.id   AF-A0A1F7R408-F1
#
_cell.length_a   1.000
_cell.length_b   1.000
_cell.length_c   1.000
_cell.angle_alpha   90.00
_cell.angle_beta   90.00
_cell.angle_gamma   90.00
#
_symmetry.space_group_name_H-M   'P 1'
#
loop_
_entity.id
_entity.type
_entity.pdbx_description
1 polymer ?
#
loop_
_entity_poly.entity_id
_entity_poly.type
_entity_poly.pdbx_seq_one_letter_code
_entity_poly.pdbx_strand_id
1 'polypeptide(L)'
;MKNFIKKRTSGLALWNVRQKRTGKVDSTGFTIIEVLIVLAIAGLILSIVFIAVPQLQRNARDSKRQSVANRLSSELGSFSANNQGAYPWVGVNGNFTSCATANNNNQSCYDWHNRYINGKVNIQDPTSGSDTTIFYANTGTLPAWSLGNVWISVGAVCNGDRPPQGATGASATSKQYALTIALERSNTYYCVDNG
;
A
#
# COMPACT_ATOMS: atom_id res chain seq x y z
N MET A 1 16.77 -100.39 -9.05
CA MET A 1 16.35 -101.23 -7.91
C MET A 1 16.12 -100.33 -6.71
N LYS A 2 14.97 -100.48 -6.05
CA LYS A 2 14.59 -99.80 -4.81
C LYS A 2 15.64 -100.03 -3.74
N ASN A 3 15.88 -99.04 -2.87
CA ASN A 3 16.10 -99.31 -1.45
C ASN A 3 15.60 -98.15 -0.59
N PHE A 4 14.61 -98.51 0.21
CA PHE A 4 14.01 -97.78 1.32
C PHE A 4 14.87 -98.00 2.58
N ILE A 5 14.53 -97.33 3.70
CA ILE A 5 15.05 -97.42 5.10
C ILE A 5 15.78 -96.10 5.51
N LYS A 6 15.51 -95.39 6.62
CA LYS A 6 14.82 -95.66 7.90
C LYS A 6 14.33 -94.34 8.55
N LYS A 7 13.29 -94.46 9.39
CA LYS A 7 12.73 -93.48 10.35
C LYS A 7 13.71 -92.97 11.42
N ARG A 8 13.44 -91.76 11.97
CA ARG A 8 13.35 -91.40 13.41
C ARG A 8 12.90 -89.93 13.53
N THR A 9 11.64 -89.64 13.89
CA THR A 9 11.20 -89.12 15.21
C THR A 9 12.18 -88.18 15.90
N SER A 10 11.76 -86.93 16.17
CA SER A 10 11.84 -86.22 17.47
C SER A 10 11.74 -84.70 17.27
N GLY A 11 10.93 -84.02 18.06
CA GLY A 11 11.09 -82.57 18.29
C GLY A 11 9.81 -81.77 18.19
N LEU A 12 8.99 -81.82 19.24
CA LEU A 12 8.04 -80.77 19.55
C LEU A 12 8.76 -79.42 19.63
N ALA A 13 8.28 -78.43 18.89
CA ALA A 13 8.36 -77.03 19.28
C ALA A 13 7.15 -76.29 18.68
N LEU A 14 5.96 -76.58 19.21
CA LEU A 14 4.80 -75.72 19.03
C LEU A 14 5.06 -74.41 19.80
N TRP A 15 5.69 -73.44 19.15
CA TRP A 15 5.71 -72.07 19.65
C TRP A 15 4.30 -71.49 19.45
N ASN A 16 3.47 -71.60 20.48
CA ASN A 16 2.23 -70.84 20.56
C ASN A 16 2.58 -69.36 20.69
N VAL A 17 2.51 -68.64 19.57
CA VAL A 17 2.50 -67.17 19.55
C VAL A 17 1.25 -66.72 20.29
N ARG A 18 1.38 -66.39 21.57
CA ARG A 18 0.31 -65.79 22.36
C ARG A 18 0.10 -64.36 21.88
N GLN A 19 -0.80 -64.17 20.92
CA GLN A 19 -1.31 -62.88 20.48
C GLN A 19 -1.84 -62.13 21.71
N LYS A 20 -1.07 -61.15 22.21
CA LYS A 20 -1.57 -60.20 23.21
C LYS A 20 -2.77 -59.50 22.57
N ARG A 21 -3.97 -59.72 23.11
CA ARG A 21 -5.14 -58.93 22.76
C ARG A 21 -4.82 -57.47 23.10
N THR A 22 -4.56 -56.66 22.08
CA THR A 22 -4.53 -55.22 22.22
C THR A 22 -5.92 -54.77 22.64
N GLY A 23 -6.00 -53.90 23.65
CA GLY A 23 -7.27 -53.33 24.09
C GLY A 23 -7.99 -52.70 22.89
N LYS A 24 -9.30 -52.95 22.80
CA LYS A 24 -10.18 -52.34 21.81
C LYS A 24 -10.10 -50.82 22.02
N VAL A 25 -9.40 -50.12 21.16
CA VAL A 25 -9.48 -48.66 21.08
C VAL A 25 -10.80 -48.39 20.39
N ASP A 26 -11.75 -47.83 21.13
CA ASP A 26 -13.00 -47.35 20.53
C ASP A 26 -12.64 -46.23 19.56
N SER A 27 -12.61 -46.56 18.27
CA SER A 27 -12.46 -45.58 17.20
C SER A 27 -13.74 -44.77 17.12
N THR A 28 -13.89 -43.79 18.01
CA THR A 28 -14.87 -42.72 17.89
C THR A 28 -14.47 -41.88 16.67
N GLY A 29 -14.98 -42.25 15.51
CA GLY A 29 -14.72 -41.55 14.25
C GLY A 29 -15.49 -40.24 14.17
N PHE A 30 -14.83 -39.19 13.68
CA PHE A 30 -15.47 -37.95 13.23
C PHE A 30 -16.51 -38.29 12.15
N THR A 31 -17.74 -37.82 12.33
CA THR A 31 -18.79 -38.08 11.35
C THR A 31 -18.58 -37.22 10.10
N ILE A 32 -18.90 -37.78 8.92
CA ILE A 32 -18.82 -37.02 7.65
C ILE A 32 -19.70 -35.77 7.71
N ILE A 33 -20.89 -35.87 8.34
CA ILE A 33 -21.80 -34.74 8.50
C ILE A 33 -21.21 -33.60 9.33
N GLU A 34 -20.44 -33.93 10.37
CA GLU A 34 -19.76 -32.95 11.21
C GLU A 34 -18.69 -32.18 10.41
N VAL A 35 -17.92 -32.89 9.58
CA VAL A 35 -16.95 -32.25 8.68
C VAL A 35 -17.66 -31.41 7.62
N LEU A 36 -18.80 -31.84 7.08
CA LEU A 36 -19.55 -31.08 6.07
C LEU A 36 -20.09 -29.75 6.61
N ILE A 37 -20.60 -29.72 7.85
CA ILE A 37 -21.08 -28.48 8.48
C ILE A 37 -19.92 -27.51 8.69
N VAL A 38 -18.76 -28.00 9.14
CA VAL A 38 -17.57 -27.17 9.34
C VAL A 38 -17.11 -26.57 8.02
N LEU A 39 -17.06 -27.36 6.95
CA LEU A 39 -16.68 -26.88 5.62
C LEU A 39 -17.69 -25.86 5.06
N ALA A 40 -18.98 -26.04 5.32
CA ALA A 40 -20.02 -25.09 4.90
C ALA A 40 -19.85 -23.72 5.57
N ILE A 41 -19.64 -23.69 6.89
CA ILE A 41 -19.42 -22.44 7.64
C ILE A 41 -18.08 -21.80 7.25
N ALA A 42 -17.03 -22.60 7.11
CA ALA A 42 -15.72 -22.11 6.66
C ALA A 42 -15.80 -21.46 5.27
N GLY A 43 -16.52 -22.08 4.32
CA GLY A 43 -16.75 -21.53 2.99
C GLY A 43 -17.50 -20.20 3.01
N LEU A 44 -18.50 -20.07 3.89
CA LEU A 44 -19.25 -18.83 4.05
C LEU A 44 -18.36 -17.68 4.57
N ILE A 45 -17.54 -17.93 5.59
CA ILE A 45 -16.64 -16.92 6.16
C ILE A 45 -15.60 -16.49 5.12
N LEU A 46 -14.97 -17.44 4.42
CA LEU A 46 -13.97 -17.14 3.39
C LEU A 46 -14.54 -16.27 2.26
N SER A 47 -15.81 -16.50 1.89
CA SER A 47 -16.50 -15.70 0.86
C SER A 47 -16.57 -14.21 1.23
N ILE A 48 -16.89 -13.88 2.48
CA ILE A 48 -16.96 -12.49 2.96
C ILE A 48 -15.55 -11.87 3.05
N VAL A 49 -14.59 -12.63 3.60
CA VAL A 49 -13.21 -12.16 3.80
C VAL A 49 -12.56 -11.79 2.46
N PHE A 50 -12.78 -12.58 1.41
CA PHE A 50 -12.19 -12.30 0.10
C PHE A 50 -12.72 -11.03 -0.57
N ILE A 51 -13.94 -10.61 -0.27
CA ILE A 51 -14.47 -9.33 -0.76
C ILE A 51 -13.98 -8.17 0.12
N ALA A 52 -13.94 -8.38 1.45
CA ALA A 52 -13.65 -7.33 2.42
C ALA A 52 -12.17 -6.91 2.45
N VAL A 53 -11.23 -7.86 2.46
CA VAL A 53 -9.78 -7.59 2.57
C VAL A 53 -9.25 -6.70 1.44
N PRO A 54 -9.50 -6.95 0.14
CA PRO A 54 -8.98 -6.08 -0.91
C PRO A 54 -9.59 -4.67 -0.82
N GLN A 55 -10.83 -4.53 -0.36
CA GLN A 55 -11.44 -3.22 -0.15
C GLN A 55 -10.77 -2.44 0.98
N LEU A 56 -10.51 -3.10 2.12
CA LEU A 56 -9.84 -2.49 3.26
C LEU A 56 -8.42 -2.03 2.90
N GLN A 57 -7.68 -2.84 2.14
CA GLN A 57 -6.34 -2.48 1.68
C GLN A 57 -6.35 -1.21 0.82
N ARG A 58 -7.30 -1.07 -0.12
CA ARG A 58 -7.44 0.17 -0.92
C ARG A 58 -7.67 1.39 -0.05
N ASN A 59 -8.62 1.29 0.89
CA ASN A 59 -8.94 2.38 1.81
C ASN A 59 -7.71 2.79 2.65
N ALA A 60 -6.94 1.83 3.16
CA ALA A 60 -5.73 2.11 3.93
C ALA A 60 -4.65 2.82 3.09
N ARG A 61 -4.48 2.43 1.82
CA ARG A 61 -3.54 3.08 0.90
C ARG A 61 -3.98 4.51 0.57
N ASP A 62 -5.27 4.73 0.33
CA ASP A 62 -5.79 6.09 0.12
C ASP A 62 -5.64 6.97 1.37
N SER A 63 -5.91 6.45 2.57
CA SER A 63 -5.64 7.19 3.82
C SER A 63 -4.16 7.55 3.98
N LYS A 64 -3.24 6.66 3.59
CA LYS A 64 -1.81 6.95 3.59
C LYS A 64 -1.48 8.08 2.60
N ARG A 65 -2.03 8.08 1.38
CA ARG A 65 -1.85 9.16 0.40
C ARG A 65 -2.39 10.51 0.90
N GLN A 66 -3.56 10.51 1.52
CA GLN A 66 -4.13 11.70 2.15
C GLN A 66 -3.21 12.24 3.25
N SER A 67 -2.64 11.36 4.08
CA SER A 67 -1.68 11.77 5.11
C SER A 67 -0.41 12.39 4.53
N VAL A 68 0.07 11.89 3.37
CA VAL A 68 1.21 12.45 2.65
C VAL A 68 0.92 13.88 2.20
N ALA A 69 -0.23 14.13 1.56
CA ALA A 69 -0.61 15.48 1.14
C ALA A 69 -0.71 16.46 2.32
N ASN A 70 -1.33 16.04 3.43
CA ASN A 70 -1.41 16.86 4.65
C ASN A 70 -0.03 17.14 5.26
N ARG A 71 0.85 16.14 5.27
CA ARG A 71 2.22 16.31 5.74
C ARG A 71 2.97 17.32 4.88
N LEU A 72 2.88 17.21 3.56
CA LEU A 72 3.49 18.16 2.63
C LEU A 72 2.96 19.58 2.85
N SER A 73 1.66 19.76 3.10
CA SER A 73 1.08 21.07 3.44
C SER A 73 1.71 21.68 4.69
N SER A 74 1.91 20.87 5.73
CA SER A 74 2.58 21.31 6.96
C SER A 74 4.04 21.70 6.74
N GLU A 75 4.78 20.97 5.89
CA GLU A 75 6.17 21.30 5.55
C GLU A 75 6.28 22.54 4.66
N LEU A 76 5.30 22.78 3.78
CA LEU A 76 5.18 24.05 3.04
C LEU A 76 4.92 25.23 3.99
N GLY A 77 4.02 25.06 4.96
CA GLY A 77 3.77 26.07 6.00
C GLY A 77 5.01 26.36 6.84
N SER A 78 5.77 25.32 7.20
CA SER A 78 7.03 25.45 7.96
C SER A 78 8.10 26.20 7.15
N PHE A 79 8.24 25.90 5.86
CA PHE A 79 9.11 26.66 4.98
C PHE A 79 8.68 28.12 4.89
N SER A 80 7.39 28.38 4.70
CA SER A 80 6.84 29.74 4.59
C SER A 80 7.12 30.55 5.85
N ALA A 81 6.91 29.97 7.04
CA ALA A 81 7.22 30.61 8.31
C ALA A 81 8.72 30.99 8.43
N ASN A 82 9.61 30.12 7.95
CA ASN A 82 11.06 30.34 8.00
C ASN A 82 11.59 31.27 6.88
N ASN A 83 10.78 31.58 5.87
CA ASN A 83 11.19 32.37 4.71
C ASN A 83 10.30 33.61 4.51
N GLN A 84 9.90 34.28 5.60
CA GLN A 84 9.15 35.55 5.57
C GLN A 84 7.80 35.45 4.81
N GLY A 85 7.16 34.29 4.87
CA GLY A 85 5.89 34.02 4.17
C GLY A 85 6.07 33.69 2.68
N ALA A 86 7.30 33.53 2.20
CA ALA A 86 7.60 33.07 0.85
C ALA A 86 7.53 31.54 0.78
N TYR A 87 6.90 31.04 -0.28
CA TYR A 87 6.79 29.61 -0.53
C TYR A 87 7.86 29.12 -1.52
N PRO A 88 8.10 27.80 -1.63
CA PRO A 88 9.25 27.28 -2.37
C PRO A 88 9.11 27.34 -3.90
N TRP A 89 8.08 28.02 -4.41
CA TRP A 89 7.93 28.34 -5.84
C TRP A 89 8.34 29.76 -6.21
N VAL A 90 8.76 30.58 -5.24
CA VAL A 90 9.27 31.91 -5.56
C VAL A 90 10.54 31.77 -6.39
N GLY A 91 10.53 32.33 -7.61
CA GLY A 91 11.62 32.24 -8.57
C GLY A 91 11.67 30.94 -9.40
N VAL A 92 10.65 30.08 -9.30
CA VAL A 92 10.52 28.88 -10.14
C VAL A 92 9.89 29.27 -11.48
N ASN A 93 10.57 28.95 -12.59
CA ASN A 93 10.20 29.37 -13.95
C ASN A 93 9.78 28.21 -14.87
N GLY A 94 9.73 26.97 -14.36
CA GLY A 94 9.28 25.80 -15.12
C GLY A 94 7.79 25.49 -14.89
N ASN A 95 7.17 24.68 -15.76
CA ASN A 95 5.88 24.05 -15.46
C ASN A 95 6.08 22.53 -15.33
N PHE A 96 5.25 21.87 -14.52
CA PHE A 96 5.34 20.44 -14.21
C PHE A 96 6.76 19.99 -13.86
N THR A 97 7.45 20.81 -13.07
CA THR A 97 8.86 20.63 -12.77
C THR A 97 9.02 19.89 -11.46
N SER A 98 9.76 18.78 -11.47
CA SER A 98 10.02 18.01 -10.25
C SER A 98 10.81 18.83 -9.24
N CYS A 99 10.46 18.76 -7.97
CA CYS A 99 11.22 19.37 -6.89
C CYS A 99 12.32 18.45 -6.35
N ALA A 100 12.41 17.20 -6.81
CA ALA A 100 13.42 16.25 -6.36
C ALA A 100 14.77 16.39 -7.09
N THR A 101 14.77 16.99 -8.28
CA THR A 101 15.96 17.11 -9.14
C THR A 101 16.31 18.58 -9.37
N ALA A 102 17.53 18.99 -9.06
CA ALA A 102 17.98 20.37 -9.25
C ALA A 102 18.07 20.73 -10.74
N ASN A 103 17.56 21.91 -11.10
CA ASN A 103 17.79 22.59 -12.37
C ASN A 103 17.69 24.11 -12.20
N ASN A 104 18.06 24.87 -13.23
CA ASN A 104 18.09 26.34 -13.18
C ASN A 104 16.69 26.99 -13.05
N ASN A 105 15.61 26.22 -13.22
CA ASN A 105 14.24 26.71 -13.22
C ASN A 105 13.47 26.35 -11.94
N ASN A 106 14.05 25.58 -11.00
CA ASN A 106 13.35 25.08 -9.82
C ASN A 106 14.15 25.14 -8.51
N GLN A 107 15.24 25.92 -8.47
CA GLN A 107 16.19 25.91 -7.36
C GLN A 107 15.49 26.06 -6.00
N SER A 108 14.54 26.99 -5.87
CA SER A 108 13.77 27.20 -4.63
C SER A 108 12.96 25.96 -4.20
N CYS A 109 12.36 25.23 -5.14
CA CYS A 109 11.59 24.03 -4.82
C CYS A 109 12.50 22.85 -4.49
N TYR A 110 13.62 22.73 -5.21
CA TYR A 110 14.65 21.75 -4.92
C TYR A 110 15.27 21.94 -3.53
N ASP A 111 15.60 23.18 -3.20
CA ASP A 111 16.13 23.57 -1.90
C ASP A 111 15.18 23.21 -0.75
N TRP A 112 13.89 23.50 -0.93
CA TRP A 112 12.86 23.09 0.03
C TRP A 112 12.76 21.57 0.15
N HIS A 113 12.65 20.86 -0.98
CA HIS A 113 12.57 19.41 -0.99
C HIS A 113 13.76 18.78 -0.26
N ASN A 114 14.99 19.24 -0.53
CA ASN A 114 16.17 18.68 0.10
C ASN A 114 16.28 18.99 1.60
N ARG A 115 15.78 20.15 2.05
CA ARG A 115 15.86 20.56 3.47
C ARG A 115 14.73 20.00 4.33
N TYR A 116 13.50 19.94 3.80
CA TYR A 116 12.29 19.62 4.56
C TYR A 116 11.72 18.23 4.26
N ILE A 117 12.01 17.67 3.07
CA ILE A 117 11.36 16.44 2.61
C ILE A 117 12.32 15.25 2.60
N ASN A 118 13.40 15.35 1.82
CA ASN A 118 14.33 14.27 1.53
C ASN A 118 14.93 13.64 2.81
N GLY A 119 14.54 12.41 3.12
CA GLY A 119 14.97 11.69 4.33
C GLY A 119 14.49 12.31 5.66
N LYS A 120 13.54 13.25 5.62
CA LYS A 120 12.97 13.92 6.82
C LYS A 120 11.50 13.56 7.05
N VAL A 121 10.77 13.29 5.97
CA VAL A 121 9.36 12.89 6.03
C VAL A 121 9.13 11.63 5.20
N ASN A 122 8.22 10.78 5.67
CA ASN A 122 7.81 9.61 4.92
C ASN A 122 6.73 10.01 3.91
N ILE A 123 7.13 10.08 2.64
CA ILE A 123 6.26 10.39 1.49
C ILE A 123 6.09 9.17 0.57
N GLN A 124 6.29 7.96 1.10
CA GLN A 124 6.21 6.73 0.32
C GLN A 124 4.79 6.50 -0.22
N ASP A 125 4.70 6.27 -1.53
CA ASP A 125 3.47 5.81 -2.15
C ASP A 125 3.25 4.33 -1.80
N PRO A 126 2.10 3.99 -1.18
CA PRO A 126 1.87 2.64 -0.65
C PRO A 126 1.66 1.57 -1.73
N THR A 127 1.54 1.95 -3.02
CA THR A 127 1.46 0.98 -4.13
C THR A 127 2.84 0.64 -4.68
N SER A 128 3.69 1.64 -4.91
CA SER A 128 5.04 1.43 -5.45
C SER A 128 6.10 1.13 -4.39
N GLY A 129 5.87 1.49 -3.12
CA GLY A 129 6.87 1.42 -2.05
C GLY A 129 7.99 2.46 -2.17
N SER A 130 7.95 3.29 -3.22
CA SER A 130 8.91 4.37 -3.48
C SER A 130 8.35 5.71 -3.03
N ASP A 131 9.22 6.69 -2.84
CA ASP A 131 8.79 8.05 -2.50
C ASP A 131 7.97 8.69 -3.63
N THR A 132 6.88 9.36 -3.24
CA THR A 132 6.02 10.09 -4.16
C THR A 132 6.79 11.27 -4.75
N THR A 133 6.76 11.45 -6.07
CA THR A 133 7.47 12.55 -6.71
C THR A 133 6.64 13.83 -6.63
N ILE A 134 7.28 14.91 -6.19
CA ILE A 134 6.61 16.20 -6.00
C ILE A 134 6.93 17.09 -7.20
N PHE A 135 5.89 17.67 -7.79
CA PHE A 135 5.98 18.56 -8.93
C PHE A 135 5.40 19.93 -8.62
N TYR A 136 6.10 20.95 -9.08
CA TYR A 136 5.57 22.29 -9.20
C TYR A 136 4.71 22.42 -10.47
N ALA A 137 3.52 23.01 -10.35
CA ALA A 137 2.64 23.34 -11.46
C ALA A 137 2.21 24.81 -11.38
N ASN A 138 2.35 25.54 -12.49
CA ASN A 138 1.85 26.91 -12.62
C ASN A 138 0.48 26.96 -13.29
N THR A 139 -0.18 25.81 -13.43
CA THR A 139 -1.52 25.65 -14.02
C THR A 139 -2.43 24.85 -13.08
N GLY A 140 -3.74 25.07 -13.21
CA GLY A 140 -4.78 24.30 -12.51
C GLY A 140 -5.16 23.02 -13.27
N THR A 141 -4.84 22.99 -14.56
CA THR A 141 -4.89 21.77 -15.37
C THR A 141 -3.69 20.90 -15.00
N LEU A 142 -3.96 19.72 -14.43
CA LEU A 142 -2.95 18.72 -14.13
C LEU A 142 -2.80 17.75 -15.30
N PRO A 143 -1.65 17.05 -15.40
CA PRO A 143 -1.50 15.92 -16.32
C PRO A 143 -2.53 14.82 -16.05
N ALA A 144 -2.59 13.84 -16.95
CA ALA A 144 -3.47 12.68 -16.78
C ALA A 144 -3.24 12.02 -15.40
N TRP A 145 -4.34 11.57 -14.79
CA TRP A 145 -4.33 10.93 -13.47
C TRP A 145 -3.26 9.82 -13.44
N SER A 146 -2.40 9.88 -12.42
CA SER A 146 -1.33 8.91 -12.22
C SER A 146 -0.94 8.87 -10.75
N LEU A 147 -0.76 7.66 -10.22
CA LEU A 147 -0.30 7.42 -8.85
C LEU A 147 1.19 7.78 -8.71
N GLY A 148 1.62 8.00 -7.47
CA GLY A 148 3.03 8.28 -7.17
C GLY A 148 3.49 9.72 -7.46
N ASN A 149 2.56 10.61 -7.82
CA ASN A 149 2.84 12.03 -8.06
C ASN A 149 2.00 12.92 -7.13
N VAL A 150 2.62 14.00 -6.65
CA VAL A 150 1.96 15.12 -5.97
C VAL A 150 2.20 16.39 -6.78
N TRP A 151 1.16 17.18 -6.99
CA TRP A 151 1.24 18.45 -7.70
C TRP A 151 0.98 19.61 -6.76
N ILE A 152 1.89 20.58 -6.75
CA ILE A 152 1.76 21.86 -6.09
C ILE A 152 1.31 22.87 -7.14
N SER A 153 0.00 23.12 -7.22
CA SER A 153 -0.58 24.11 -8.13
C SER A 153 -0.64 25.47 -7.45
N VAL A 154 0.03 26.46 -8.03
CA VAL A 154 0.14 27.80 -7.42
C VAL A 154 -1.03 28.70 -7.78
N GLY A 155 -1.50 29.45 -6.78
CA GLY A 155 -2.69 30.28 -6.84
C GLY A 155 -3.98 29.48 -6.98
N ALA A 156 -3.92 28.16 -6.85
CA ALA A 156 -5.07 27.29 -7.02
C ALA A 156 -5.74 26.97 -5.68
N VAL A 157 -7.01 26.59 -5.76
CA VAL A 157 -7.85 26.12 -4.65
C VAL A 157 -8.42 24.73 -4.97
N CYS A 158 -8.77 23.98 -3.94
CA CYS A 158 -9.37 22.66 -4.12
C CYS A 158 -10.77 22.74 -4.74
N ASN A 159 -11.11 21.68 -5.49
CA ASN A 159 -12.37 21.57 -6.22
C ASN A 159 -12.97 20.17 -6.01
N GLY A 160 -13.07 19.77 -4.74
CA GLY A 160 -13.42 18.40 -4.37
C GLY A 160 -12.44 17.38 -4.96
N ASP A 161 -12.97 16.30 -5.54
CA ASP A 161 -12.17 15.18 -6.08
C ASP A 161 -11.61 15.44 -7.49
N ARG A 162 -11.70 16.67 -8.00
CA ARG A 162 -11.26 17.09 -9.34
C ARG A 162 -9.91 17.83 -9.26
N PRO A 163 -9.23 18.03 -10.41
CA PRO A 163 -8.08 18.94 -10.47
C PRO A 163 -8.44 20.32 -9.87
N PRO A 164 -7.45 21.01 -9.28
CA PRO A 164 -7.68 22.24 -8.53
C PRO A 164 -8.08 23.38 -9.46
N GLN A 165 -8.86 24.33 -8.94
CA GLN A 165 -9.36 25.50 -9.67
C GLN A 165 -8.52 26.74 -9.38
N GLY A 166 -8.63 27.77 -10.23
CA GLY A 166 -8.15 29.11 -9.88
C GLY A 166 -6.65 29.38 -10.04
N ALA A 167 -5.86 28.45 -10.56
CA ALA A 167 -4.41 28.63 -10.68
C ALA A 167 -3.99 29.92 -11.40
N THR A 168 -3.16 30.72 -10.72
CA THR A 168 -2.56 31.90 -11.31
C THR A 168 -1.30 31.48 -12.06
N GLY A 169 -1.40 31.47 -13.40
CA GLY A 169 -0.24 31.30 -14.28
C GLY A 169 0.94 32.14 -13.81
N ALA A 170 2.06 31.48 -13.52
CA ALA A 170 3.36 32.08 -13.21
C ALA A 170 3.36 33.23 -12.18
N SER A 171 2.48 33.22 -11.17
CA SER A 171 2.65 34.17 -10.05
C SER A 171 3.68 33.62 -9.07
N ALA A 172 4.96 33.88 -9.35
CA ALA A 172 6.11 33.57 -8.53
C ALA A 172 6.09 34.25 -7.13
N THR A 173 4.98 34.88 -6.74
CA THR A 173 4.77 35.52 -5.44
C THR A 173 3.46 35.10 -4.77
N SER A 174 2.64 34.27 -5.43
CA SER A 174 1.38 33.83 -4.85
C SER A 174 1.62 33.08 -3.55
N LYS A 175 0.81 33.41 -2.54
CA LYS A 175 0.81 32.72 -1.25
C LYS A 175 -0.23 31.61 -1.20
N GLN A 176 -1.12 31.55 -2.18
CA GLN A 176 -2.16 30.53 -2.30
C GLN A 176 -1.64 29.33 -3.10
N TYR A 177 -2.01 28.12 -2.70
CA TYR A 177 -1.67 26.89 -3.40
C TYR A 177 -2.69 25.79 -3.14
N ALA A 178 -2.75 24.84 -4.07
CA ALA A 178 -3.41 23.56 -3.88
C ALA A 178 -2.41 22.42 -4.10
N LEU A 179 -2.28 21.56 -3.10
CA LEU A 179 -1.63 20.26 -3.20
C LEU A 179 -2.63 19.23 -3.66
N THR A 180 -2.28 18.48 -4.70
CA THR A 180 -3.12 17.38 -5.19
C THR A 180 -2.34 16.10 -5.33
N ILE A 181 -2.94 15.01 -4.88
CA ILE A 181 -2.42 13.65 -5.00
C ILE A 181 -3.51 12.75 -5.58
N ALA A 182 -3.14 11.85 -6.48
CA ALA A 182 -4.05 10.86 -7.04
C ALA A 182 -4.43 9.80 -5.99
N LEU A 183 -5.71 9.45 -5.87
CA LEU A 183 -6.22 8.32 -5.10
C LEU A 183 -6.48 7.12 -6.03
N GLU A 184 -6.51 5.88 -5.53
CA GLU A 184 -6.54 4.66 -6.37
C GLU A 184 -7.70 4.55 -7.34
N ARG A 185 -8.81 5.21 -7.03
CA ARG A 185 -9.91 5.31 -7.98
C ARG A 185 -9.50 6.23 -9.13
N SER A 186 -9.54 5.70 -10.34
CA SER A 186 -9.19 6.44 -11.54
C SER A 186 -9.89 7.80 -11.62
N ASN A 187 -9.11 8.83 -11.96
CA ASN A 187 -9.58 10.20 -12.12
C ASN A 187 -10.17 10.83 -10.85
N THR A 188 -9.71 10.38 -9.68
CA THR A 188 -10.02 11.03 -8.39
C THR A 188 -8.75 11.53 -7.72
N TYR A 189 -8.84 12.72 -7.14
CA TYR A 189 -7.75 13.39 -6.47
C TYR A 189 -8.15 13.69 -5.04
N TYR A 190 -7.18 13.64 -4.14
CA TYR A 190 -7.28 14.30 -2.86
C TYR A 190 -6.56 15.63 -2.93
N CYS A 191 -7.19 16.68 -2.42
CA CYS A 191 -6.69 18.03 -2.50
C CYS A 191 -6.60 18.67 -1.11
N VAL A 192 -5.51 19.40 -0.86
CA VAL A 192 -5.30 20.24 0.33
C VAL A 192 -4.83 21.61 -0.15
N ASP A 193 -5.51 22.68 0.23
CA ASP A 193 -5.13 24.06 -0.09
C ASP A 193 -4.92 24.89 1.17
N ASN A 194 -4.57 26.17 0.99
CA ASN A 194 -4.42 27.13 2.06
C ASN A 194 -5.27 28.40 1.89
N GLY A 195 -6.33 28.35 1.08
CA GLY A 195 -7.32 29.44 0.97
C GLY A 195 -7.94 29.60 -0.40
#